data_AF-A0A925W5Y3-F1
#
_entry.id   AF-A0A925W5Y3-F1
#
_cell.length_a   1.000
_cell.length_b   1.000
_cell.length_c   1.000
_cell.angle_alpha   90.00
_cell.angle_beta   90.00
_cell.angle_gamma   90.00
#
_symmetry.space_group_name_H-M   'P 1'
#
loop_
_entity.id
_entity.type
_entity.pdbx_description
1 polymer ?
#
loop_
_entity_poly.entity_id
_entity_poly.type
_entity_poly.pdbx_seq_one_letter_code
_entity_poly.pdbx_strand_id
1 'polypeptide(L)'
;MHSPDPAVAGQAMATFAGLAASALEDGRDGLAAELRAALPDGTSAEDLHYFVFTLLFAGQLTTDPAAGFLVARLLDGSPQIPAADLVRDVLRQHPPAPFSLWRFTTTEIELSGMTLPAGSPVLVDIAGINATIPAGVTPDLTFGAGPHYCTGAHLAQLELQTLVTVLRSDYPHACLDIPFSELRHSSSGGISGSRLMTLPVRLRG
;
A
#
# COMPACT_ATOMS: atom_id res chain seq x y z
N MET A 1 -10.28 0.71 -9.85
CA MET A 1 -11.24 1.03 -8.77
C MET A 1 -11.44 2.54 -8.54
N HIS A 2 -10.98 3.42 -9.46
CA HIS A 2 -11.24 4.86 -9.34
C HIS A 2 -12.26 5.28 -10.38
N SER A 3 -13.52 5.38 -9.94
CA SER A 3 -14.56 6.14 -10.64
C SER A 3 -15.06 7.21 -9.68
N PRO A 4 -15.26 8.46 -10.13
CA PRO A 4 -15.94 9.49 -9.33
C PRO A 4 -17.45 9.19 -9.17
N ASP A 5 -17.99 8.24 -9.94
CA ASP A 5 -19.37 7.77 -9.82
C ASP A 5 -19.51 6.74 -8.68
N PRO A 6 -20.26 7.06 -7.60
CA PRO A 6 -20.46 6.16 -6.48
C PRO A 6 -21.13 4.83 -6.86
N ALA A 7 -21.99 4.81 -7.88
CA ALA A 7 -22.65 3.58 -8.32
C ALA A 7 -21.64 2.63 -8.97
N VAL A 8 -20.75 3.17 -9.82
CA VAL A 8 -19.67 2.40 -10.45
C VAL A 8 -18.68 1.91 -9.39
N ALA A 9 -18.30 2.76 -8.43
CA ALA A 9 -17.44 2.37 -7.33
C ALA A 9 -18.08 1.26 -6.47
N GLY A 10 -19.36 1.40 -6.14
CA GLY A 10 -20.12 0.40 -5.39
C GLY A 10 -20.23 -0.94 -6.12
N GLN A 11 -20.50 -0.92 -7.43
CA GLN A 11 -20.57 -2.13 -8.24
C GLN A 11 -19.20 -2.82 -8.39
N ALA A 12 -18.12 -2.05 -8.51
CA ALA A 12 -16.77 -2.59 -8.49
C ALA A 12 -16.45 -3.24 -7.13
N MET A 13 -16.83 -2.61 -6.02
CA MET A 13 -16.65 -3.16 -4.68
C MET A 13 -17.45 -4.45 -4.48
N ALA A 14 -18.70 -4.49 -4.94
CA ALA A 14 -19.55 -5.67 -4.86
C ALA A 14 -19.01 -6.83 -5.72
N THR A 15 -18.53 -6.55 -6.93
CA THR A 15 -17.86 -7.54 -7.79
C THR A 15 -16.61 -8.09 -7.10
N PHE A 16 -15.83 -7.20 -6.47
CA PHE A 16 -14.61 -7.59 -5.79
C PHE A 16 -14.87 -8.46 -4.55
N ALA A 17 -15.90 -8.13 -3.77
CA ALA A 17 -16.42 -9.02 -2.73
C ALA A 17 -16.82 -10.38 -3.33
N GLY A 18 -17.57 -10.41 -4.44
CA GLY A 18 -17.95 -11.64 -5.14
C GLY A 18 -16.75 -12.54 -5.52
N LEU A 19 -15.61 -11.96 -5.93
CA LEU A 19 -14.38 -12.72 -6.21
C LEU A 19 -13.82 -13.40 -4.95
N ALA A 20 -13.86 -12.73 -3.80
CA ALA A 20 -13.45 -13.31 -2.53
C ALA A 20 -14.36 -14.48 -2.12
N ALA A 21 -15.67 -14.40 -2.39
CA ALA A 21 -16.61 -15.50 -2.17
C ALA A 21 -16.32 -16.70 -3.10
N SER A 22 -16.11 -16.45 -4.40
CA SER A 22 -15.83 -17.53 -5.37
C SER A 22 -14.55 -18.30 -5.05
N ALA A 23 -13.53 -17.65 -4.46
CA ALA A 23 -12.32 -18.31 -3.98
C ALA A 23 -12.60 -19.39 -2.91
N LEU A 24 -13.78 -19.38 -2.29
CA LEU A 24 -14.18 -20.30 -1.23
C LEU A 24 -15.04 -21.48 -1.69
N GLU A 25 -15.62 -21.41 -2.90
CA GLU A 25 -16.68 -22.32 -3.38
C GLU A 25 -16.14 -23.55 -4.13
N ASP A 26 -15.02 -23.44 -4.82
CA ASP A 26 -14.59 -24.47 -5.79
C ASP A 26 -13.76 -25.63 -5.19
N GLY A 27 -13.53 -25.66 -3.87
CA GLY A 27 -12.71 -26.69 -3.22
C GLY A 27 -11.26 -26.77 -3.74
N ARG A 28 -10.79 -25.75 -4.46
CA ARG A 28 -9.44 -25.67 -5.01
C ARG A 28 -8.44 -25.31 -3.92
N ASP A 29 -7.26 -25.90 -4.00
CA ASP A 29 -6.10 -25.49 -3.22
C ASP A 29 -5.73 -24.03 -3.54
N GLY A 30 -5.38 -23.25 -2.51
CA GLY A 30 -5.01 -21.85 -2.65
C GLY A 30 -5.19 -21.06 -1.36
N LEU A 31 -4.90 -19.75 -1.42
CA LEU A 31 -4.87 -18.86 -0.25
C LEU A 31 -6.15 -18.94 0.61
N ALA A 32 -7.32 -19.05 -0.02
CA ALA A 32 -8.59 -19.10 0.70
C ALA A 32 -8.79 -20.42 1.46
N ALA A 33 -8.29 -21.54 0.93
CA ALA A 33 -8.29 -22.84 1.60
C ALA A 33 -7.25 -22.88 2.73
N GLU A 34 -6.05 -22.35 2.49
CA GLU A 34 -5.00 -22.23 3.52
C GLU A 34 -5.44 -21.33 4.68
N LEU A 35 -6.06 -20.20 4.38
CA LEU A 35 -6.57 -19.27 5.39
C LEU A 35 -7.68 -19.93 6.21
N ARG A 36 -8.60 -20.68 5.59
CA ARG A 36 -9.62 -21.44 6.31
C ARG A 36 -8.98 -22.46 7.27
N ALA A 37 -7.94 -23.16 6.84
CA ALA A 37 -7.26 -24.17 7.66
C ALA A 37 -6.44 -23.55 8.80
N ALA A 38 -5.98 -22.31 8.65
CA ALA A 38 -5.22 -21.58 9.65
C ALA A 38 -6.10 -20.86 10.70
N LEU A 39 -7.39 -20.71 10.44
CA LEU A 39 -8.32 -20.01 11.32
C LEU A 39 -8.96 -20.96 12.35
N PRO A 40 -9.41 -20.44 13.52
CA PRO A 40 -10.06 -21.26 14.53
C PRO A 40 -11.31 -21.97 14.01
N ASP A 41 -11.56 -23.17 14.53
CA ASP A 41 -12.81 -23.88 14.32
C ASP A 41 -14.02 -23.00 14.70
N GLY A 42 -15.02 -22.94 13.83
CA GLY A 42 -16.20 -22.10 14.01
C GLY A 42 -16.10 -20.69 13.43
N THR A 43 -14.98 -20.34 12.78
CA THR A 43 -14.90 -19.10 11.99
C THR A 43 -15.97 -19.11 10.89
N SER A 44 -16.78 -18.04 10.82
CA SER A 44 -17.88 -17.97 9.88
C SER A 44 -17.40 -17.80 8.43
N ALA A 45 -18.24 -18.19 7.46
CA ALA A 45 -17.95 -17.94 6.05
C ALA A 45 -17.87 -16.44 5.74
N GLU A 46 -18.61 -15.61 6.48
CA GLU A 46 -18.59 -14.15 6.36
C GLU A 46 -17.26 -13.56 6.85
N ASP A 47 -16.74 -14.02 7.98
CA ASP A 47 -15.43 -13.59 8.49
C ASP A 47 -14.30 -14.00 7.54
N LEU A 48 -14.35 -15.24 7.05
CA LEU A 48 -13.38 -15.74 6.08
C LEU A 48 -13.41 -14.93 4.77
N HIS A 49 -14.60 -14.61 4.28
CA HIS A 49 -14.78 -13.71 3.14
C HIS A 49 -14.19 -12.33 3.41
N TYR A 50 -14.45 -11.76 4.59
CA TYR A 50 -13.91 -10.46 4.98
C TYR A 50 -12.38 -10.47 5.02
N PHE A 51 -11.75 -11.54 5.51
CA PHE A 51 -10.29 -11.66 5.50
C PHE A 51 -9.72 -11.76 4.09
N VAL A 52 -10.31 -12.58 3.21
CA VAL A 52 -9.88 -12.68 1.81
C VAL A 52 -10.04 -11.33 1.10
N PHE A 53 -11.19 -10.69 1.25
CA PHE A 53 -11.43 -9.34 0.75
C PHE A 53 -10.36 -8.36 1.24
N THR A 54 -10.08 -8.35 2.55
CA THR A 54 -9.11 -7.43 3.16
C THR A 54 -7.71 -7.64 2.57
N LEU A 55 -7.25 -8.88 2.43
CA LEU A 55 -5.94 -9.19 1.88
C LEU A 55 -5.82 -8.72 0.43
N LEU A 56 -6.82 -9.03 -0.40
CA LEU A 56 -6.78 -8.67 -1.81
C LEU A 56 -6.92 -7.14 -1.99
N PHE A 57 -7.86 -6.51 -1.29
CA PHE A 57 -8.13 -5.07 -1.39
C PHE A 57 -6.95 -4.24 -0.88
N ALA A 58 -6.48 -4.50 0.35
CA ALA A 58 -5.39 -3.74 0.94
C ALA A 58 -4.07 -3.96 0.20
N GLY A 59 -3.83 -5.19 -0.27
CA GLY A 59 -2.62 -5.57 -1.00
C GLY A 59 -2.51 -4.88 -2.36
N GLN A 60 -3.59 -4.76 -3.12
CA GLN A 60 -3.53 -4.15 -4.45
C GLN A 60 -3.54 -2.61 -4.42
N LEU A 61 -4.38 -2.02 -3.55
CA LEU A 61 -4.67 -0.58 -3.58
C LEU A 61 -3.43 0.24 -3.20
N THR A 62 -2.56 -0.33 -2.37
CA THR A 62 -1.34 0.32 -1.89
C THR A 62 -0.11 -0.06 -2.70
N THR A 63 -0.01 -1.30 -3.18
CA THR A 63 1.15 -1.75 -3.95
C THR A 63 1.18 -1.15 -5.36
N ASP A 64 0.02 -0.96 -6.01
CA ASP A 64 -0.08 -0.30 -7.32
C ASP A 64 0.56 1.11 -7.35
N PRO A 65 0.16 2.08 -6.50
CA PRO A 65 0.81 3.39 -6.45
C PRO A 65 2.28 3.32 -6.00
N ALA A 66 2.62 2.43 -5.06
CA ALA A 66 4.00 2.25 -4.62
C ALA A 66 4.92 1.79 -5.77
N ALA A 67 4.47 0.82 -6.56
CA ALA A 67 5.18 0.35 -7.75
C ALA A 67 5.33 1.47 -8.79
N GLY A 68 4.28 2.26 -9.04
CA GLY A 68 4.34 3.39 -9.95
C GLY A 68 5.42 4.42 -9.59
N PHE A 69 5.44 4.88 -8.34
CA PHE A 69 6.47 5.81 -7.88
C PHE A 69 7.86 5.18 -7.85
N LEU A 70 7.96 3.89 -7.51
CA LEU A 70 9.24 3.18 -7.51
C LEU A 70 9.86 3.11 -8.90
N VAL A 71 9.08 2.72 -9.90
CA VAL A 71 9.54 2.69 -11.29
C VAL A 71 9.90 4.09 -11.76
N ALA A 72 9.06 5.08 -11.45
CA ALA A 72 9.35 6.47 -11.80
C ALA A 72 10.70 6.95 -11.22
N ARG A 73 10.95 6.69 -9.93
CA ARG A 73 12.21 7.05 -9.28
C ARG A 73 13.40 6.26 -9.84
N LEU A 74 13.23 4.97 -10.11
CA LEU A 74 14.28 4.13 -10.71
C LEU A 74 14.69 4.66 -12.09
N LEU A 75 13.72 5.04 -12.92
CA LEU A 75 13.94 5.47 -14.30
C LEU A 75 14.33 6.96 -14.45
N ASP A 76 14.30 7.74 -13.36
CA ASP A 76 14.77 9.12 -13.28
C ASP A 76 16.30 9.22 -13.08
N GLY A 77 17.05 8.22 -13.55
CA GLY A 77 18.51 8.18 -13.41
C GLY A 77 18.99 7.98 -11.97
N SER A 78 18.17 7.34 -11.11
CA SER A 78 18.55 7.11 -9.71
C SER A 78 19.89 6.38 -9.57
N PRO A 79 20.71 6.73 -8.56
CA PRO A 79 21.98 6.07 -8.31
C PRO A 79 21.80 4.57 -8.12
N GLN A 80 22.83 3.79 -8.47
CA GLN A 80 22.90 2.34 -8.28
C GLN A 80 23.01 1.99 -6.78
N ILE A 81 21.96 2.28 -6.01
CA ILE A 81 21.81 1.87 -4.61
C ILE A 81 21.15 0.49 -4.53
N PRO A 82 21.31 -0.25 -3.41
CA PRO A 82 20.62 -1.52 -3.21
C PRO A 82 19.10 -1.39 -3.40
N ALA A 83 18.46 -2.42 -3.99
CA ALA A 83 17.02 -2.40 -4.28
C ALA A 83 16.18 -2.14 -3.02
N ALA A 84 16.54 -2.77 -1.90
CA ALA A 84 15.87 -2.56 -0.62
C ALA A 84 15.92 -1.10 -0.14
N ASP A 85 17.04 -0.41 -0.36
CA ASP A 85 17.21 0.98 0.06
C ASP A 85 16.42 1.94 -0.83
N LEU A 86 16.38 1.68 -2.15
CA LEU A 86 15.52 2.43 -3.07
C LEU A 86 14.05 2.25 -2.71
N VAL A 87 13.61 1.01 -2.49
CA VAL A 87 12.21 0.72 -2.10
C VAL A 87 11.86 1.46 -0.81
N ARG A 88 12.72 1.42 0.20
CA ARG A 88 12.50 2.12 1.47
C ARG A 88 12.38 3.63 1.27
N ASP A 89 13.31 4.24 0.54
CA ASP A 89 13.30 5.69 0.33
C ASP A 89 12.07 6.15 -0.46
N VAL A 90 11.66 5.39 -1.48
CA VAL A 90 10.43 5.68 -2.23
C VAL A 90 9.19 5.57 -1.35
N LEU A 91 9.05 4.48 -0.58
CA LEU A 91 7.92 4.29 0.32
C LEU A 91 7.85 5.38 1.39
N ARG A 92 9.00 5.84 1.89
CA ARG A 92 9.09 6.95 2.85
C ARG A 92 8.63 8.28 2.24
N GLN A 93 9.01 8.58 0.99
CA GLN A 93 8.67 9.83 0.31
C GLN A 93 7.26 9.84 -0.30
N HIS A 94 6.78 8.68 -0.75
CA HIS A 94 5.50 8.49 -1.40
C HIS A 94 4.73 7.34 -0.74
N PRO A 95 4.39 7.45 0.55
CA PRO A 95 3.67 6.39 1.24
C PRO A 95 2.28 6.23 0.60
N PRO A 96 1.91 5.00 0.18
CA PRO A 96 0.59 4.76 -0.42
C PRO A 96 -0.55 4.91 0.59
N ALA A 97 -0.24 4.92 1.89
CA ALA A 97 -1.11 5.27 2.99
C ALA A 97 -0.44 6.40 3.82
N PRO A 98 -0.61 7.68 3.47
CA PRO A 98 0.04 8.81 4.13
C PRO A 98 -0.53 9.09 5.53
N PHE A 99 -1.67 8.49 5.88
CA PHE A 99 -2.25 8.54 7.21
C PHE A 99 -2.50 7.14 7.75
N SER A 100 -2.53 7.00 9.08
CA SER A 100 -3.04 5.77 9.70
C SER A 100 -4.52 5.56 9.40
N LEU A 101 -5.04 4.37 9.67
CA LEU A 101 -6.48 4.23 9.91
C LEU A 101 -6.89 5.02 11.14
N TRP A 102 -8.16 5.44 11.20
CA TRP A 102 -8.71 6.11 12.38
C TRP A 102 -8.50 5.26 13.63
N ARG A 103 -8.15 5.94 14.71
CA ARG A 103 -8.15 5.41 16.07
C ARG A 103 -9.13 6.23 16.90
N PHE A 104 -9.70 5.59 17.91
CA PHE A 104 -10.59 6.24 18.85
C PHE A 104 -10.09 5.91 20.25
N THR A 105 -9.93 6.93 21.08
CA THR A 105 -9.51 6.73 22.46
C THR A 105 -10.60 5.94 23.20
N THR A 106 -10.22 4.89 23.93
CA THR A 106 -11.17 4.08 24.72
C THR A 106 -11.45 4.71 26.08
N THR A 107 -10.51 5.51 26.57
CA THR A 107 -10.55 6.26 27.82
C THR A 107 -9.94 7.63 27.58
N GLU A 108 -10.00 8.52 28.57
CA GLU A 108 -9.17 9.72 28.55
C GLU A 108 -7.68 9.34 28.50
N ILE A 109 -6.90 10.03 27.67
CA ILE A 109 -5.45 9.85 27.56
C ILE A 109 -4.75 11.21 27.47
N GLU A 110 -3.49 11.26 27.90
CA GLU A 110 -2.57 12.36 27.63
C GLU A 110 -1.67 12.00 26.45
N LEU A 111 -1.69 12.79 25.38
CA LEU A 111 -0.87 12.59 24.18
C LEU A 111 -0.12 13.87 23.84
N SER A 112 1.22 13.86 23.95
CA SER A 112 2.07 15.02 23.67
C SER A 112 1.66 16.29 24.42
N GLY A 113 1.20 16.15 25.67
CA GLY A 113 0.74 17.26 26.51
C GLY A 113 -0.69 17.74 26.19
N MET A 114 -1.45 16.99 25.38
CA MET A 114 -2.87 17.21 25.13
C MET A 114 -3.71 16.13 25.80
N THR A 115 -4.68 16.54 26.61
CA THR A 115 -5.73 15.66 27.14
C THR A 115 -6.75 15.37 26.04
N LEU A 116 -6.92 14.09 25.70
CA LEU A 116 -7.92 13.61 24.75
C LEU A 116 -9.00 12.83 25.52
N PRO A 117 -10.26 13.28 25.56
CA PRO A 117 -11.36 12.53 26.17
C PRO A 117 -11.57 11.17 25.50
N ALA A 118 -12.29 10.26 26.17
CA ALA A 118 -12.74 9.00 25.55
C ALA A 118 -13.60 9.27 24.30
N GLY A 119 -13.43 8.46 23.25
CA GLY A 119 -14.10 8.59 21.96
C GLY A 119 -13.47 9.61 21.00
N SER A 120 -12.36 10.24 21.37
CA SER A 120 -11.68 11.21 20.50
C SER A 120 -11.12 10.53 19.25
N PRO A 121 -11.43 11.02 18.04
CA PRO A 121 -10.84 10.49 16.81
C PRO A 121 -9.40 10.94 16.68
N VAL A 122 -8.51 10.01 16.35
CA VAL A 122 -7.08 10.23 16.15
C VAL A 122 -6.68 9.69 14.79
N LEU A 123 -5.99 10.53 14.01
CA LEU A 123 -5.41 10.19 12.72
C LEU A 123 -3.92 10.56 12.76
N VAL A 124 -3.04 9.62 12.44
CA VAL A 124 -1.58 9.84 12.47
C VAL A 124 -1.11 10.20 11.06
N ASP A 125 -0.44 11.34 10.92
CA ASP A 125 0.20 11.78 9.66
C ASP A 125 1.53 11.05 9.45
N ILE A 126 1.45 9.89 8.79
CA ILE A 126 2.60 9.04 8.48
C ILE A 126 3.54 9.76 7.52
N ALA A 127 3.01 10.42 6.48
CA ALA A 127 3.82 11.13 5.50
C ALA A 127 4.60 12.29 6.15
N GLY A 128 3.94 13.08 6.98
CA GLY A 128 4.56 14.18 7.72
C GLY A 128 5.65 13.69 8.68
N ILE A 129 5.40 12.62 9.43
CA ILE A 129 6.41 12.02 10.32
C ILE A 129 7.61 11.51 9.49
N ASN A 130 7.36 10.75 8.43
CA ASN A 130 8.40 10.18 7.57
C ASN A 130 9.25 11.24 6.88
N ALA A 131 8.69 12.42 6.58
CA ALA A 131 9.43 13.54 6.01
C ALA A 131 10.48 14.13 6.99
N THR A 132 10.28 13.99 8.30
CA THR A 132 11.25 14.42 9.32
C THR A 132 12.38 13.42 9.57
N ILE A 133 12.21 12.17 9.12
CA ILE A 133 13.20 11.10 9.28
C ILE A 133 14.24 11.23 8.16
N PRO A 134 15.56 11.36 8.48
CA PRO A 134 16.60 11.41 7.46
C PRO A 134 16.64 10.14 6.60
N ALA A 135 17.03 10.27 5.33
CA ALA A 135 17.19 9.13 4.43
C ALA A 135 18.17 8.10 5.01
N GLY A 136 17.82 6.81 4.91
CA GLY A 136 18.63 5.70 5.44
C GLY A 136 18.45 5.42 6.94
N VAL A 137 17.66 6.21 7.67
CA VAL A 137 17.33 5.95 9.09
C VAL A 137 16.08 5.08 9.19
N THR A 138 16.13 4.03 10.02
CA THR A 138 15.04 3.08 10.26
C THR A 138 14.61 3.02 11.73
N PRO A 139 13.34 2.67 12.02
CA PRO A 139 12.24 2.44 11.07
C PRO A 139 11.46 3.73 10.76
N ASP A 140 10.95 3.85 9.53
CA ASP A 140 9.87 4.79 9.21
C ASP A 140 8.50 4.15 9.52
N LEU A 141 7.41 4.92 9.39
CA LEU A 141 6.06 4.48 9.73
C LEU A 141 5.24 4.02 8.51
N THR A 142 5.84 3.79 7.34
CA THR A 142 5.11 3.45 6.11
C THR A 142 4.25 2.19 6.24
N PHE A 143 4.75 1.19 6.99
CA PHE A 143 4.02 -0.05 7.27
C PHE A 143 3.27 -0.02 8.63
N GLY A 144 3.20 1.14 9.28
CA GLY A 144 2.62 1.31 10.61
C GLY A 144 3.49 0.72 11.72
N ALA A 145 2.87 0.51 12.89
CA ALA A 145 3.52 -0.04 14.07
C ALA A 145 2.49 -0.76 14.99
N GLY A 146 2.99 -1.60 15.88
CA GLY A 146 2.18 -2.30 16.89
C GLY A 146 1.32 -3.45 16.34
N PRO A 147 0.22 -3.81 17.02
CA PRO A 147 -0.62 -4.95 16.65
C PRO A 147 -1.25 -4.89 15.24
N HIS A 148 -1.32 -3.68 14.66
CA HIS A 148 -1.83 -3.45 13.31
C HIS A 148 -0.71 -3.16 12.30
N TYR A 149 0.53 -3.57 12.59
CA TYR A 149 1.61 -3.53 11.62
C TYR A 149 1.21 -4.30 10.35
N CYS A 150 1.57 -3.76 9.18
CA CYS A 150 1.10 -4.27 7.90
C CYS A 150 1.46 -5.76 7.71
N THR A 151 0.44 -6.61 7.63
CA THR A 151 0.59 -8.05 7.37
C THR A 151 1.26 -8.33 6.02
N GLY A 152 1.11 -7.41 5.05
CA GLY A 152 1.71 -7.51 3.71
C GLY A 152 3.11 -6.91 3.59
N ALA A 153 3.73 -6.40 4.67
CA ALA A 153 4.97 -5.64 4.58
C ALA A 153 6.14 -6.40 3.91
N HIS A 154 6.28 -7.69 4.22
CA HIS A 154 7.33 -8.52 3.62
C HIS A 154 7.06 -8.84 2.15
N LEU A 155 5.81 -9.14 1.79
CA LEU A 155 5.42 -9.41 0.41
C LEU A 155 5.57 -8.16 -0.46
N ALA A 156 5.07 -7.01 0.00
CA ALA A 156 5.22 -5.74 -0.71
C ALA A 156 6.70 -5.39 -0.94
N GLN A 157 7.55 -5.57 0.08
CA GLN A 157 9.00 -5.36 -0.08
C GLN A 157 9.63 -6.32 -1.09
N LEU A 158 9.24 -7.59 -1.08
CA LEU A 158 9.72 -8.59 -2.05
C LEU A 158 9.32 -8.22 -3.48
N GLU A 159 8.04 -7.90 -3.71
CA GLU A 159 7.50 -7.53 -5.02
C GLU A 159 8.20 -6.28 -5.57
N LEU A 160 8.32 -5.24 -4.75
CA LEU A 160 8.95 -3.98 -5.13
C LEU A 160 10.46 -4.14 -5.41
N GLN A 161 11.18 -4.92 -4.60
CA GLN A 161 12.61 -5.21 -4.85
C GLN A 161 12.80 -6.07 -6.10
N THR A 162 11.88 -7.00 -6.36
CA THR A 162 11.87 -7.81 -7.58
C THR A 162 11.68 -6.92 -8.79
N LEU A 163 10.76 -5.96 -8.75
CA LEU A 163 10.53 -4.98 -9.82
C LEU A 163 11.81 -4.20 -10.15
N VAL A 164 12.53 -3.73 -9.14
CA VAL A 164 13.83 -3.04 -9.32
C VAL A 164 14.86 -3.96 -9.98
N THR A 165 14.93 -5.21 -9.51
CA THR A 165 15.89 -6.21 -10.02
C THR A 165 15.64 -6.54 -11.49
N VAL A 166 14.38 -6.79 -11.85
CA VAL A 166 13.95 -7.08 -13.23
C VAL A 166 14.22 -5.88 -14.14
N LEU A 167 13.84 -4.66 -13.73
CA LEU A 167 14.05 -3.48 -14.57
C LEU A 167 15.53 -3.19 -14.82
N ARG A 168 16.39 -3.35 -13.80
CA ARG A 168 17.84 -3.16 -13.97
C ARG A 168 18.49 -4.21 -14.86
N SER A 169 17.98 -5.44 -14.86
CA SER A 169 18.55 -6.56 -15.62
C SER A 169 18.02 -6.64 -17.06
N ASP A 170 16.71 -6.61 -17.23
CA ASP A 170 16.05 -6.85 -18.52
C ASP A 170 15.90 -5.55 -19.34
N TYR A 171 15.90 -4.39 -18.68
CA TYR A 171 15.71 -3.08 -19.30
C TYR A 171 16.74 -2.03 -18.83
N PRO A 172 18.05 -2.29 -18.97
CA PRO A 172 19.11 -1.45 -18.41
C PRO A 172 19.19 -0.03 -19.01
N HIS A 173 18.52 0.20 -20.14
CA HIS A 173 18.45 1.50 -20.82
C HIS A 173 17.10 2.18 -20.66
N ALA A 174 16.19 1.62 -19.84
CA ALA A 174 14.91 2.24 -19.62
C ALA A 174 15.06 3.60 -18.93
N CYS A 175 14.23 4.54 -19.33
CA CYS A 175 14.20 5.89 -18.76
C CYS A 175 12.79 6.49 -18.84
N LEU A 176 12.54 7.52 -18.05
CA LEU A 176 11.34 8.35 -18.22
C LEU A 176 11.41 9.11 -19.54
N ASP A 177 10.25 9.25 -20.18
CA ASP A 177 10.13 10.04 -21.42
C ASP A 177 9.95 11.54 -21.14
N ILE A 178 9.62 11.89 -19.89
CA ILE A 178 9.49 13.26 -19.39
C ILE A 178 10.20 13.38 -18.02
N PRO A 179 10.56 14.60 -17.57
CA PRO A 179 11.15 14.79 -16.23
C PRO A 179 10.23 14.27 -15.11
N PHE A 180 10.82 13.70 -14.05
CA PHE A 180 10.05 13.19 -12.90
C PHE A 180 9.10 14.26 -12.30
N SER A 181 9.53 15.52 -12.26
CA SER A 181 8.73 16.64 -11.76
C SER A 181 7.47 16.95 -12.58
N GLU A 182 7.38 16.47 -13.83
CA GLU A 182 6.23 16.67 -14.71
C GLU A 182 5.22 15.52 -14.64
N LEU A 183 5.52 14.45 -13.88
CA LEU A 183 4.61 13.32 -13.69
C LEU A 183 3.33 13.74 -12.96
N ARG A 184 2.20 13.49 -13.62
CA ARG A 184 0.88 13.80 -13.06
C ARG A 184 0.44 12.70 -12.10
N HIS A 185 0.00 13.10 -10.92
CA HIS A 185 -0.60 12.21 -9.94
C HIS A 185 -1.97 12.71 -9.50
N SER A 186 -2.83 11.78 -9.09
CA SER A 186 -4.05 12.10 -8.32
C SER A 186 -3.84 11.78 -6.86
N SER A 187 -4.58 12.48 -6.01
CA SER A 187 -4.93 12.00 -4.67
C SER A 187 -6.44 11.83 -4.61
N SER A 188 -6.90 10.73 -4.03
CA SER A 188 -8.31 10.51 -3.74
C SER A 188 -8.77 11.23 -2.47
N GLY A 189 -7.85 11.88 -1.74
CA GLY A 189 -8.11 12.42 -0.40
C GLY A 189 -8.26 11.33 0.67
N GLY A 190 -8.45 11.76 1.92
CA GLY A 190 -8.59 10.86 3.06
C GLY A 190 -7.29 10.15 3.43
N ILE A 191 -7.40 8.86 3.78
CA ILE A 191 -6.28 8.03 4.25
C ILE A 191 -5.40 7.45 3.14
N SER A 192 -5.82 7.62 1.87
CA SER A 192 -5.13 7.06 0.71
C SER A 192 -4.12 8.03 0.12
N GLY A 193 -2.97 7.49 -0.29
CA GLY A 193 -1.88 8.24 -0.91
C GLY A 193 -2.18 8.65 -2.34
N SER A 194 -1.23 9.39 -2.92
CA SER A 194 -1.30 9.73 -4.33
C SER A 194 -0.96 8.52 -5.21
N ARG A 195 -1.42 8.55 -6.46
CA ARG A 195 -1.06 7.59 -7.51
C ARG A 195 -0.66 8.32 -8.77
N LEU A 196 0.32 7.81 -9.50
CA LEU A 196 0.59 8.29 -10.85
C LEU A 196 -0.61 8.00 -11.77
N MET A 197 -0.98 8.98 -12.59
CA MET A 197 -2.05 8.83 -13.58
C MET A 197 -1.54 8.10 -14.81
N THR A 198 -0.31 8.41 -15.21
CA THR A 198 0.41 7.82 -16.33
C THR A 198 1.89 7.76 -15.98
N LEU A 199 2.59 6.80 -16.57
CA LEU A 199 4.04 6.65 -16.43
C LEU A 199 4.65 6.50 -17.83
N PRO A 200 4.91 7.62 -18.53
CA PRO A 200 5.50 7.58 -19.86
C PRO A 200 6.98 7.21 -19.78
N VAL A 201 7.33 6.08 -20.38
CA VAL A 201 8.67 5.47 -20.30
C VAL A 201 9.13 5.00 -21.68
N ARG A 202 10.42 5.05 -21.92
CA ARG A 202 11.08 4.33 -23.02
C ARG A 202 11.79 3.13 -22.42
N LEU A 203 11.38 1.91 -22.81
CA LEU A 203 11.94 0.67 -22.26
C LEU A 203 13.22 0.21 -22.97
N ARG A 204 13.33 0.55 -24.25
CA ARG A 204 14.50 0.28 -25.10
C ARG A 204 14.83 1.62 -25.75
N GLY A 205 16.09 2.03 -25.64
CA GLY A 205 16.59 3.28 -26.22
C GLY A 205 16.37 3.36 -27.72
#